data_AF-A0A928T1V7-F1
#
_entry.id   AF-A0A928T1V7-F1
#
_cell.length_a   1.000
_cell.length_b   1.000
_cell.length_c   1.000
_cell.angle_alpha   90.00
_cell.angle_beta   90.00
_cell.angle_gamma   90.00
#
_symmetry.space_group_name_H-M   'P 1'
#
loop_
_entity.id
_entity.type
_entity.pdbx_description
1 polymer ?
#
loop_
_entity_poly.entity_id
_entity_poly.type
_entity_poly.pdbx_seq_one_letter_code
_entity_poly.pdbx_strand_id
1 'polypeptide(L)'
;MPDWTPPTSVNLVDLGFMDSRSKLIDLAAFLDRVQKAGQDGDFRVQALKNALTLLSQNKPQRAKDVLLSFSDPSTEPIAKATMQGAIGAFKP
;
A
#
# COMPACT_ATOMS: atom_id res chain seq x y z
N MET A 1 37.88 21.64 -13.85
CA MET A 1 36.54 21.13 -13.52
C MET A 1 36.60 19.62 -13.62
N PRO A 2 36.19 18.85 -12.60
CA PRO A 2 36.02 17.42 -12.82
C PRO A 2 34.96 17.23 -13.90
N ASP A 3 35.26 16.33 -14.82
CA ASP A 3 34.37 15.81 -15.84
C ASP A 3 33.20 15.08 -15.19
N TRP A 4 31.99 15.59 -15.40
CA TRP A 4 30.78 14.94 -14.92
C TRP A 4 30.62 13.60 -15.65
N THR A 5 30.69 12.50 -14.90
CA THR A 5 30.37 11.17 -15.41
C THR A 5 28.91 10.87 -15.07
N PRO A 6 28.03 10.61 -16.06
CA PRO A 6 26.67 10.21 -15.78
C PRO A 6 26.67 8.93 -14.93
N PRO A 7 25.82 8.84 -13.89
CA PRO A 7 25.69 7.61 -13.14
C PRO A 7 25.24 6.49 -14.08
N THR A 8 25.81 5.31 -13.88
CA THR A 8 25.42 4.10 -14.61
C THR A 8 23.96 3.79 -14.33
N SER A 9 23.24 3.28 -15.33
CA SER A 9 21.83 2.89 -15.16
C SER A 9 21.70 1.84 -14.06
N VAL A 10 20.87 2.11 -13.05
CA VAL A 10 20.62 1.19 -11.94
C VAL A 10 19.71 0.04 -12.40
N ASN A 11 20.12 -1.20 -12.16
CA ASN A 11 19.22 -2.35 -12.30
C ASN A 11 18.26 -2.39 -11.11
N LEU A 12 17.08 -1.80 -11.27
CA LEU A 12 16.05 -1.74 -10.24
C LEU A 12 15.46 -3.12 -9.90
N VAL A 13 15.54 -4.09 -10.81
CA VAL A 13 15.08 -5.46 -10.56
C VAL A 13 16.00 -6.11 -9.53
N ASP A 14 17.31 -6.09 -9.75
CA ASP A 14 18.27 -6.64 -8.80
C ASP A 14 18.19 -5.94 -7.43
N LEU A 15 17.98 -4.63 -7.45
CA LEU A 15 17.89 -3.83 -6.23
C LEU A 15 16.63 -4.12 -5.40
N GLY A 16 15.48 -4.33 -6.05
CA GLY A 16 14.17 -4.33 -5.37
C GLY A 16 13.39 -5.65 -5.41
N PHE A 17 13.77 -6.61 -6.26
CA PHE A 17 12.94 -7.79 -6.51
C PHE A 17 12.78 -8.68 -5.28
N MET A 18 13.87 -8.97 -4.56
CA MET A 18 13.82 -9.88 -3.42
C MET A 18 12.96 -9.35 -2.27
N ASP A 19 13.05 -8.06 -1.98
CA ASP A 19 12.22 -7.38 -0.97
C ASP A 19 10.75 -7.24 -1.42
N SER A 20 10.51 -6.97 -2.70
CA SER A 20 9.14 -6.95 -3.25
C SER A 20 8.48 -8.34 -3.17
N ARG A 21 9.27 -9.38 -3.46
CA ARG A 21 8.83 -10.79 -3.39
C ARG A 21 8.49 -11.21 -1.97
N SER A 22 9.31 -10.87 -0.97
CA SER A 22 9.02 -11.21 0.43
C SER A 22 7.73 -10.55 0.91
N LYS A 23 7.55 -9.24 0.64
CA LYS A 23 6.34 -8.50 0.98
C LYS A 23 5.07 -9.11 0.39
N LEU A 24 5.15 -9.61 -0.85
CA LEU A 24 4.01 -10.28 -1.50
C LEU A 24 3.63 -11.59 -0.78
N ILE A 25 4.63 -12.39 -0.40
CA ILE A 25 4.42 -13.64 0.34
C ILE A 25 3.85 -13.37 1.74
N ASP A 26 4.41 -12.39 2.44
CA ASP A 26 3.96 -12.02 3.79
C ASP A 26 2.50 -11.54 3.80
N LEU A 27 2.12 -10.74 2.79
CA LEU A 27 0.75 -10.28 2.63
C LEU A 27 -0.21 -11.45 2.33
N ALA A 28 0.16 -12.37 1.43
CA ALA A 28 -0.63 -13.55 1.15
C ALA A 28 -0.85 -14.40 2.41
N ALA A 29 0.22 -14.69 3.15
CA ALA A 29 0.17 -15.46 4.39
C ALA A 29 -0.66 -14.77 5.50
N PHE A 30 -0.69 -13.44 5.54
CA PHE A 30 -1.60 -12.70 6.42
C PHE A 30 -3.07 -12.91 6.03
N LEU A 31 -3.39 -12.77 4.74
CA LEU A 31 -4.76 -12.94 4.25
C LEU A 31 -5.29 -14.37 4.48
N ASP A 32 -4.45 -15.39 4.29
CA ASP A 32 -4.80 -16.79 4.57
C ASP A 32 -5.17 -17.00 6.05
N ARG A 33 -4.39 -16.43 6.98
CA ARG A 33 -4.64 -16.53 8.43
C ARG A 33 -5.95 -15.84 8.82
N VAL A 34 -6.20 -14.65 8.28
CA VAL A 34 -7.43 -13.90 8.52
C VAL A 34 -8.65 -14.65 7.98
N GLN A 35 -8.55 -15.21 6.77
CA GLN A 35 -9.61 -16.03 6.18
C GLN A 35 -9.89 -17.27 7.04
N LYS A 36 -8.84 -17.99 7.44
CA LYS A 36 -8.97 -19.16 8.32
C LYS A 36 -9.62 -18.81 9.68
N ALA A 37 -9.36 -17.61 10.19
CA ALA A 37 -9.94 -17.10 11.43
C ALA A 37 -11.35 -16.52 11.27
N GLY A 38 -11.92 -16.45 10.05
CA GLY A 38 -13.23 -15.84 9.80
C GLY A 38 -13.25 -14.31 10.02
N GLN A 39 -12.11 -13.65 9.85
CA GLN A 39 -11.93 -12.21 10.10
C GLN A 39 -11.86 -11.39 8.80
N ASP A 40 -12.23 -11.98 7.68
CA ASP A 40 -12.15 -11.35 6.36
C ASP A 40 -13.08 -10.13 6.23
N GLY A 41 -14.11 -10.04 7.06
CA GLY A 41 -15.02 -8.89 7.15
C GLY A 41 -14.44 -7.64 7.83
N ASP A 42 -13.26 -7.69 8.45
CA ASP A 42 -12.63 -6.48 9.02
C ASP A 42 -12.37 -5.45 7.91
N PHE A 43 -12.78 -4.20 8.13
CA PHE A 43 -12.70 -3.16 7.10
C PHE A 43 -11.25 -2.89 6.64
N ARG A 44 -10.24 -3.11 7.49
CA ARG A 44 -8.81 -2.96 7.11
C ARG A 44 -8.39 -4.07 6.16
N VAL A 45 -8.93 -5.28 6.33
CA VAL A 45 -8.70 -6.41 5.43
C VAL A 45 -9.36 -6.15 4.08
N GLN A 46 -10.58 -5.60 4.09
CA GLN A 46 -11.26 -5.19 2.87
C GLN A 46 -10.50 -4.06 2.15
N ALA A 47 -9.97 -3.09 2.88
CA ALA A 47 -9.12 -2.04 2.33
C ALA A 47 -7.83 -2.60 1.68
N LEU A 48 -7.17 -3.59 2.31
CA LEU A 48 -6.03 -4.28 1.72
C LEU A 48 -6.39 -5.01 0.41
N LYS A 49 -7.54 -5.69 0.35
CA LYS A 49 -8.03 -6.36 -0.87
C LYS A 49 -8.31 -5.35 -1.99
N ASN A 50 -8.88 -4.20 -1.67
CA ASN A 50 -9.07 -3.10 -2.62
C ASN A 50 -7.72 -2.55 -3.13
N ALA A 51 -6.78 -2.30 -2.22
CA ALA A 51 -5.43 -1.85 -2.57
C ALA A 51 -4.69 -2.83 -3.50
N LEU A 52 -4.85 -4.15 -3.29
CA LEU A 52 -4.31 -5.17 -4.20
C LEU A 52 -4.90 -5.08 -5.61
N THR A 53 -6.20 -4.79 -5.71
CA THR A 53 -6.86 -4.59 -7.00
C THR A 53 -6.24 -3.40 -7.73
N LEU A 54 -6.04 -2.27 -7.04
CA LEU A 54 -5.38 -1.09 -7.60
C LEU A 54 -3.92 -1.36 -7.99
N LEU A 55 -3.16 -2.06 -7.13
CA LEU A 55 -1.77 -2.45 -7.39
C LEU A 55 -1.64 -3.28 -8.67
N SER A 56 -2.60 -4.18 -8.93
CA SER A 56 -2.59 -5.07 -10.10
C SER A 56 -2.84 -4.36 -11.43
N GLN A 57 -3.36 -3.12 -11.41
CA GLN A 57 -3.66 -2.38 -12.63
C GLN A 57 -2.39 -1.95 -13.35
N ASN A 58 -2.43 -1.90 -14.68
CA ASN A 58 -1.35 -1.36 -15.50
C ASN A 58 -1.47 0.15 -15.70
N LYS A 59 -1.57 0.88 -14.59
CA LYS A 59 -1.65 2.34 -14.58
C LYS A 59 -0.38 2.95 -13.97
N PRO A 60 0.05 4.15 -14.44
CA PRO A 60 1.10 4.89 -13.75
C PRO A 60 0.66 5.26 -12.33
N GLN A 61 1.61 5.51 -11.43
CA GLN A 61 1.36 5.95 -10.05
C GLN A 61 0.74 4.91 -9.09
N ARG A 62 0.93 3.60 -9.33
CA ARG A 62 0.45 2.51 -8.44
C ARG A 62 0.63 2.78 -6.94
N ALA A 63 1.80 3.27 -6.52
CA ALA A 63 2.07 3.56 -5.11
C ALA A 63 1.16 4.65 -4.53
N LYS A 64 0.86 5.68 -5.32
CA LYS A 64 -0.08 6.74 -4.95
C LYS A 64 -1.50 6.20 -4.84
N ASP A 65 -1.94 5.40 -5.81
CA ASP A 65 -3.30 4.86 -5.80
C ASP A 65 -3.53 3.93 -4.61
N VAL A 66 -2.55 3.09 -4.29
CA VAL A 66 -2.55 2.26 -3.08
C VAL A 66 -2.63 3.14 -1.83
N LEU A 67 -1.78 4.17 -1.71
CA LEU A 67 -1.79 5.09 -0.56
C LEU A 67 -3.15 5.79 -0.38
N LEU A 68 -3.69 6.36 -1.45
CA LEU A 68 -4.95 7.10 -1.40
C LEU A 68 -6.14 6.20 -1.08
N SER A 69 -6.08 4.91 -1.45
CA SER A 69 -7.13 3.95 -1.10
C SER A 69 -7.30 3.70 0.41
N PHE A 70 -6.29 4.03 1.22
CA PHE A 70 -6.35 3.99 2.68
C PHE A 70 -6.71 5.33 3.33
N SER A 71 -6.79 6.41 2.54
CA SER A 71 -6.93 7.78 3.03
C SER A 71 -8.40 8.21 3.11
N ASP A 72 -8.71 9.11 4.04
CA ASP A 72 -9.99 9.82 4.04
C ASP A 72 -10.06 10.73 2.80
N PRO A 73 -11.09 10.60 1.94
CA PRO A 73 -11.25 11.43 0.75
C PRO A 73 -11.79 12.83 1.06
N SER A 74 -12.17 13.13 2.31
CA SER A 74 -12.74 14.41 2.68
C SER A 74 -11.73 15.55 2.49
N THR A 75 -12.21 16.64 1.87
CA THR A 75 -11.44 17.88 1.71
C THR A 75 -11.77 18.91 2.78
N GLU A 76 -12.92 18.74 3.43
CA GLU A 76 -13.39 19.61 4.49
C GLU A 76 -12.95 19.05 5.85
N PRO A 77 -12.21 19.83 6.66
CA PRO A 77 -11.80 19.40 7.99
C PRO A 77 -13.02 19.16 8.88
N ILE A 78 -12.99 18.08 9.66
CA ILE A 78 -13.96 17.89 10.74
C ILE A 78 -13.75 18.96 11.82
N ALA A 79 -14.85 19.48 12.38
CA ALA A 79 -14.80 20.56 13.37
C ALA A 79 -14.00 20.19 14.65
N LYS A 80 -13.94 18.91 14.99
CA LYS A 80 -13.17 18.38 16.12
C LYS A 80 -12.82 16.92 15.88
N ALA A 81 -11.58 16.55 16.19
CA ALA A 81 -11.14 15.15 16.16
C ALA A 81 -11.91 14.31 17.19
N THR A 82 -12.56 13.25 16.73
CA THR A 82 -13.31 12.30 17.57
C THR A 82 -12.42 11.25 18.22
N MET A 83 -11.26 10.96 17.62
CA MET A 83 -10.23 10.07 18.15
C MET A 83 -8.83 10.57 17.80
N GLN A 84 -7.82 10.15 18.57
CA GLN A 84 -6.40 10.46 18.34
C GLN A 84 -5.63 9.30 17.67
N GLY A 85 -6.31 8.33 17.06
CA GLY A 85 -5.69 7.12 16.53
C GLY A 85 -5.82 6.98 15.01
N ALA A 86 -4.69 6.85 14.30
CA ALA A 86 -4.68 6.34 12.94
C ALA A 86 -4.81 4.81 12.99
N ILE A 87 -5.82 4.25 12.32
CA ILE A 87 -6.10 2.80 12.31
C ILE A 87 -5.62 2.09 11.03
N GLY A 88 -4.95 2.82 10.15
CA GLY A 88 -4.28 2.30 8.95
C GLY A 88 -5.16 2.10 7.71
N ALA A 89 -6.47 2.36 7.81
CA ALA A 89 -7.39 2.40 6.68
C ALA A 89 -8.55 3.37 6.98
N PHE A 90 -9.17 3.87 5.92
CA PHE A 90 -10.39 4.68 6.03
C PHE A 90 -11.61 3.79 6.17
N LYS A 91 -12.43 4.06 7.19
CA LYS A 91 -13.77 3.50 7.34
C LYS A 91 -14.76 4.62 7.01
N PRO A 92 -15.52 4.52 5.90
CA PRO A 92 -16.54 5.49 5.56
C PRO A 92 -17.67 5.54 6.60
#